data_AF-A0A162K2R4-F1
#
_entry.id   AF-A0A162K2R4-F1
#
_cell.length_a   1.000
_cell.length_b   1.000
_cell.length_c   1.000
_cell.angle_alpha   90.00
_cell.angle_beta   90.00
_cell.angle_gamma   90.00
#
_symmetry.space_group_name_H-M   'P 1'
#
loop_
_entity.id
_entity.type
_entity.pdbx_description
1 polymer ?
#
loop_
_entity_poly.entity_id
_entity_poly.type
_entity_poly.pdbx_seq_one_letter_code
_entity_poly.pdbx_strand_id
1 'polypeptide(L)'
;MHKCVVEVERFIEEQKQAGKADNTVKTYERIMNTFADWLDHNDGELQELLRCDVQAYINALENDGKSAATVDKVFACLSVYARFVGRLDAVERIRRTRPQKKTETAPKSLEDLDRKRLFRDIEKAGNIRDMAIVYVLLHTGVRVSELCALDRSDIQIKERSGHLTVRTSKGGRERSIALSGDVRYHVGNYMEIRNDEDPALFMSNEKKRISARAVQHLLGKYGTHPHALRHTFVRSLVKDGNDLSTVADLAGHADINMTRRYSKPSEAEKAAAIDKAFS
;
A
#
# COMPACT_ATOMS: atom_id res chain seq x y z
N MET A 1 -14.46 -31.00 -4.55
CA MET A 1 -13.53 -30.40 -5.53
C MET A 1 -14.18 -29.72 -6.74
N HIS A 2 -14.77 -30.40 -7.74
CA HIS A 2 -15.18 -29.70 -9.00
C HIS A 2 -16.32 -28.67 -8.83
N LYS A 3 -17.28 -28.90 -7.93
CA LYS A 3 -18.43 -27.98 -7.71
C LYS A 3 -18.02 -26.67 -7.02
N CYS A 4 -17.18 -26.73 -5.98
CA CYS A 4 -16.77 -25.55 -5.23
C CYS A 4 -15.90 -24.60 -6.07
N VAL A 5 -15.05 -25.13 -6.96
CA VAL A 5 -14.23 -24.32 -7.87
C VAL A 5 -15.10 -23.49 -8.82
N VAL A 6 -16.13 -24.09 -9.41
CA VAL A 6 -17.05 -23.39 -10.33
C VAL A 6 -17.80 -22.25 -9.63
N GLU A 7 -18.23 -22.46 -8.39
CA GLU A 7 -18.92 -21.42 -7.61
C GLU A 7 -18.01 -20.25 -7.24
N VAL A 8 -16.74 -20.53 -6.91
CA VAL A 8 -15.75 -19.46 -6.67
C VAL A 8 -15.53 -18.67 -7.95
N GLU A 9 -15.35 -19.32 -9.11
CA GLU A 9 -15.18 -18.65 -10.39
C GLU A 9 -16.38 -17.75 -10.73
N ARG A 10 -17.62 -18.22 -10.54
CA ARG A 10 -18.83 -17.41 -10.78
C ARG A 10 -18.87 -16.17 -9.88
N PHE A 11 -18.56 -16.33 -8.59
CA PHE A 11 -18.49 -15.22 -7.67
C PHE A 11 -17.43 -14.19 -8.08
N ILE A 12 -16.24 -14.65 -8.45
CA ILE A 12 -15.13 -13.78 -8.84
C ILE A 12 -15.44 -13.01 -10.12
N GLU A 13 -16.09 -13.64 -11.10
CA GLU A 13 -16.51 -12.96 -12.32
C GLU A 13 -17.55 -11.87 -12.06
N GLU A 14 -18.54 -12.11 -11.19
CA GLU A 14 -19.49 -11.07 -10.78
C GLU A 14 -18.77 -9.88 -10.11
N GLN A 15 -17.79 -10.13 -9.25
CA GLN A 15 -17.06 -9.05 -8.60
C GLN A 15 -16.22 -8.21 -9.59
N LYS A 16 -15.72 -8.82 -10.67
CA LYS A 16 -15.08 -8.09 -11.77
C LYS A 16 -16.09 -7.21 -12.52
N GLN A 17 -17.25 -7.78 -12.88
CA GLN A 17 -18.32 -7.05 -13.57
C GLN A 17 -18.87 -5.88 -12.73
N ALA A 18 -18.91 -6.05 -11.41
CA ALA A 18 -19.25 -4.99 -10.46
C ALA A 18 -18.16 -3.90 -10.32
N GLY A 19 -17.08 -3.95 -11.11
CA GLY A 19 -16.04 -2.92 -11.17
C GLY A 19 -15.10 -2.88 -9.97
N LYS A 20 -15.04 -3.93 -9.14
CA LYS A 20 -14.12 -4.00 -8.00
C LYS A 20 -12.66 -3.86 -8.47
N ALA A 21 -11.79 -3.38 -7.58
CA ALA A 21 -10.37 -3.28 -7.90
C ALA A 21 -9.73 -4.67 -8.01
N ASP A 22 -8.83 -4.89 -8.96
CA ASP A 22 -8.19 -6.18 -9.23
C ASP A 22 -7.56 -6.81 -7.98
N ASN A 23 -6.93 -6.01 -7.12
CA ASN A 23 -6.35 -6.50 -5.87
C ASN A 23 -7.42 -6.99 -4.88
N THR A 24 -8.62 -6.41 -4.91
CA THR A 24 -9.76 -6.88 -4.12
C THR A 24 -10.25 -8.21 -4.68
N VAL A 25 -10.38 -8.32 -6.00
CA VAL A 25 -10.77 -9.56 -6.70
C VAL A 25 -9.80 -10.70 -6.38
N LYS A 26 -8.49 -10.49 -6.56
CA LYS A 26 -7.44 -11.47 -6.20
C LYS A 26 -7.45 -11.86 -4.73
N THR A 27 -7.77 -10.90 -3.85
CA THR A 27 -7.90 -11.19 -2.42
C THR A 27 -9.10 -12.09 -2.17
N TYR A 28 -10.24 -11.78 -2.77
CA TYR A 28 -11.48 -12.55 -2.62
C TYR A 28 -11.29 -13.96 -3.15
N GLU A 29 -10.69 -14.11 -4.33
CA GLU A 29 -10.37 -15.40 -4.96
C GLU A 29 -9.56 -16.27 -4.00
N ARG A 30 -8.47 -15.74 -3.44
CA ARG A 30 -7.67 -16.47 -2.46
C ARG A 30 -8.45 -16.87 -1.21
N ILE A 31 -9.23 -15.94 -0.64
CA ILE A 31 -10.03 -16.22 0.57
C ILE A 31 -11.06 -17.31 0.28
N MET A 32 -11.78 -17.19 -0.84
CA MET A 32 -12.83 -18.12 -1.22
C MET A 32 -12.28 -19.51 -1.53
N ASN A 33 -11.14 -19.62 -2.21
CA ASN A 33 -10.48 -20.91 -2.43
C ASN A 33 -10.07 -21.57 -1.10
N THR A 34 -9.44 -20.82 -0.18
CA THR A 34 -9.05 -21.38 1.13
C THR A 34 -10.27 -21.76 1.98
N PHE A 35 -11.37 -21.02 1.87
CA PHE A 35 -12.60 -21.34 2.59
C PHE A 35 -13.32 -22.55 1.98
N ALA A 36 -13.37 -22.64 0.65
CA ALA A 36 -13.93 -23.77 -0.09
C ALA A 36 -13.18 -25.07 0.25
N ASP A 37 -11.85 -25.02 0.25
CA ASP A 37 -11.03 -26.18 0.63
C ASP A 37 -11.32 -26.60 2.08
N TRP A 38 -11.47 -25.65 3.01
CA TRP A 38 -11.81 -25.95 4.39
C TRP A 38 -13.21 -26.54 4.54
N LEU A 39 -14.21 -26.01 3.82
CA LEU A 39 -15.59 -26.51 3.78
C LEU A 39 -15.65 -27.95 3.27
N ASP A 40 -14.94 -28.25 2.18
CA ASP A 40 -14.88 -29.60 1.59
C ASP A 40 -14.36 -30.65 2.62
N HIS A 41 -13.49 -30.25 3.55
CA HIS A 41 -12.98 -31.14 4.62
C HIS A 41 -13.90 -31.24 5.85
N ASN A 42 -14.93 -30.39 5.94
CA ASN A 42 -15.88 -30.33 7.05
C ASN A 42 -17.31 -30.64 6.59
N ASP A 43 -17.45 -31.37 5.48
CA ASP A 43 -18.72 -31.82 4.88
C ASP A 43 -19.71 -30.67 4.58
N GLY A 44 -19.19 -29.48 4.28
CA GLY A 44 -19.99 -28.30 3.93
C GLY A 44 -19.98 -27.99 2.42
N GLU A 45 -20.99 -27.23 1.96
CA GLU A 45 -21.09 -26.80 0.56
C GLU A 45 -21.24 -25.28 0.44
N LEU A 46 -20.57 -24.70 -0.56
CA LEU A 46 -20.60 -23.26 -0.81
C LEU A 46 -22.00 -22.73 -1.17
N GLN A 47 -22.80 -23.50 -1.92
CA GLN A 47 -24.17 -23.10 -2.32
C GLN A 47 -25.14 -23.11 -1.13
N GLU A 48 -24.94 -24.02 -0.19
CA GLU A 48 -25.80 -24.20 0.97
C GLU A 48 -25.24 -23.54 2.25
N LEU A 49 -24.32 -22.59 2.10
CA LEU A 49 -23.59 -21.92 3.17
C LEU A 49 -24.45 -21.69 4.44
N LEU A 50 -24.09 -22.36 5.53
CA LEU A 50 -24.79 -22.24 6.82
C LEU A 50 -24.04 -21.32 7.78
N ARG A 51 -24.79 -20.82 8.77
CA ARG A 51 -24.22 -20.01 9.85
C ARG A 51 -23.19 -20.78 10.68
N CYS A 52 -23.41 -22.08 10.90
CA CYS A 52 -22.47 -22.92 11.63
C CYS A 52 -21.12 -23.02 10.90
N ASP A 53 -21.12 -23.09 9.57
CA ASP A 53 -19.90 -23.22 8.78
C ASP A 53 -19.05 -21.96 8.86
N VAL A 54 -19.69 -20.79 8.72
CA VAL A 54 -19.02 -19.50 8.85
C VAL A 54 -18.46 -19.34 10.28
N GLN A 55 -19.23 -19.68 11.31
CA GLN A 55 -18.76 -19.57 12.70
C GLN A 55 -17.61 -20.54 12.98
N ALA A 56 -17.70 -21.78 12.51
CA ALA A 56 -16.67 -22.80 12.69
C ALA A 56 -15.37 -22.41 11.97
N TYR A 57 -15.46 -21.88 10.75
CA TYR A 57 -14.29 -21.41 10.02
C TYR A 57 -13.63 -20.21 10.69
N ILE A 58 -14.42 -19.24 11.18
CA ILE A 58 -13.88 -18.10 11.93
C ILE A 58 -13.15 -18.58 13.20
N ASN A 59 -13.73 -19.52 13.94
CA ASN A 59 -13.08 -20.12 15.12
C ASN A 59 -11.79 -20.85 14.73
N ALA A 60 -11.77 -21.58 13.61
CA ALA A 60 -10.57 -22.25 13.12
C ALA A 60 -9.45 -21.25 12.81
N LEU A 61 -9.76 -20.12 12.15
CA LEU A 61 -8.79 -19.06 11.89
C LEU A 61 -8.24 -18.42 13.17
N GLU A 62 -9.08 -18.24 14.19
CA GLU A 62 -8.65 -17.71 15.49
C GLU A 62 -7.76 -18.71 16.23
N ASN A 63 -8.12 -20.01 16.21
CA ASN A 63 -7.32 -21.09 16.79
C ASN A 63 -5.97 -21.26 16.10
N ASP A 64 -5.91 -21.03 14.78
CA ASP A 64 -4.68 -20.97 13.98
C ASP A 64 -3.83 -19.71 14.26
N GLY A 65 -4.25 -18.86 15.20
CA GLY A 65 -3.54 -17.65 15.59
C GLY A 65 -3.57 -16.55 14.52
N LYS A 66 -4.52 -16.56 13.58
CA LYS A 66 -4.66 -15.47 12.61
C LYS A 66 -5.02 -14.17 13.33
N SER A 67 -4.43 -13.06 12.87
CA SER A 67 -4.71 -11.75 13.47
C SER A 67 -6.18 -11.35 13.32
N ALA A 68 -6.73 -10.59 14.27
CA ALA A 68 -8.10 -10.08 14.21
C ALA A 68 -8.39 -9.28 12.92
N ALA A 69 -7.39 -8.59 12.36
CA ALA A 69 -7.52 -7.90 11.08
C ALA A 69 -7.63 -8.87 9.89
N THR A 70 -6.94 -10.01 9.94
CA THR A 70 -7.08 -11.09 8.96
C THR A 70 -8.46 -11.72 9.04
N VAL A 71 -8.93 -12.04 10.25
CA VAL A 71 -10.25 -12.64 10.49
C VAL A 71 -11.36 -11.71 10.02
N ASP A 72 -11.30 -10.41 10.33
CA ASP A 72 -12.30 -9.44 9.90
C ASP A 72 -12.31 -9.27 8.38
N LYS A 73 -11.14 -9.32 7.73
CA LYS A 73 -11.03 -9.29 6.26
C LYS A 73 -11.66 -10.53 5.61
N VAL A 74 -11.44 -11.71 6.18
CA VAL A 74 -12.10 -12.95 5.74
C VAL A 74 -13.61 -12.84 5.92
N PHE A 75 -14.08 -12.47 7.10
CA PHE A 75 -15.50 -12.29 7.38
C PHE A 75 -16.17 -11.30 6.43
N ALA A 76 -15.50 -10.19 6.09
CA ALA A 76 -16.00 -9.22 5.12
C ALA A 76 -16.18 -9.85 3.73
N CYS A 77 -15.22 -10.66 3.27
CA CYS A 77 -15.35 -11.41 2.01
C CYS A 77 -16.53 -12.40 2.06
N LEU A 78 -16.63 -13.18 3.14
CA LEU A 78 -17.74 -14.12 3.33
C LEU A 78 -19.09 -13.42 3.39
N SER A 79 -19.17 -12.20 3.92
CA SER A 79 -20.39 -11.39 3.92
C SER A 79 -20.78 -10.92 2.51
N VAL A 80 -19.80 -10.66 1.63
CA VAL A 80 -20.10 -10.38 0.22
C VAL A 80 -20.54 -11.65 -0.50
N TYR A 81 -19.90 -12.78 -0.23
CA TYR A 81 -20.28 -14.07 -0.81
C TYR A 81 -21.68 -14.53 -0.36
N ALA A 82 -22.01 -14.40 0.92
CA ALA A 82 -23.33 -14.69 1.47
C ALA A 82 -24.43 -13.89 0.77
N ARG A 83 -24.16 -12.63 0.40
CA ARG A 83 -25.08 -11.83 -0.42
C ARG A 83 -25.23 -12.38 -1.83
N PHE A 84 -24.12 -12.81 -2.45
CA PHE A 84 -24.10 -13.38 -3.80
C PHE A 84 -24.96 -14.66 -3.89
N VAL A 85 -24.89 -15.54 -2.90
CA VAL A 85 -25.71 -16.78 -2.87
C VAL A 85 -27.09 -16.60 -2.24
N GLY A 86 -27.45 -15.38 -1.81
CA GLY A 86 -28.74 -15.10 -1.16
C GLY A 86 -28.90 -15.66 0.26
N ARG A 87 -27.79 -15.99 0.95
CA ARG A 87 -27.74 -16.58 2.31
C ARG A 87 -27.24 -15.58 3.35
N LEU A 88 -27.89 -14.43 3.48
CA LEU A 88 -27.48 -13.41 4.46
C LEU A 88 -27.55 -13.91 5.91
N ASP A 89 -28.43 -14.87 6.19
CA ASP A 89 -28.57 -15.57 7.47
C ASP A 89 -27.27 -16.25 7.93
N ALA A 90 -26.44 -16.72 6.98
CA ALA A 90 -25.18 -17.41 7.27
C ALA A 90 -24.13 -16.51 7.95
N VAL A 91 -24.24 -15.19 7.80
CA VAL A 91 -23.28 -14.23 8.38
C VAL A 91 -23.85 -13.43 9.55
N GLU A 92 -25.08 -13.72 9.96
CA GLU A 92 -25.70 -13.07 11.10
C GLU A 92 -25.15 -13.55 12.44
N ARG A 93 -24.94 -12.60 13.37
CA ARG A 93 -24.53 -12.89 14.75
C ARG A 93 -23.29 -13.80 14.85
N ILE A 94 -22.37 -13.69 13.90
CA ILE A 94 -21.08 -14.38 13.95
C ILE A 94 -20.19 -13.71 15.00
N ARG A 95 -19.75 -14.50 15.97
CA ARG A 95 -18.80 -14.10 17.02
C ARG A 95 -17.41 -14.13 16.43
N ARG A 96 -16.68 -13.03 16.56
CA ARG A 96 -15.29 -12.90 16.12
C ARG A 96 -14.57 -11.83 16.92
N THR A 97 -13.28 -12.00 17.05
CA THR A 97 -12.37 -10.98 17.57
C THR A 97 -12.28 -9.85 16.56
N ARG A 98 -12.76 -8.67 16.95
CA ARG A 98 -12.58 -7.47 16.13
C ARG A 98 -11.24 -6.84 16.44
N PRO A 99 -10.51 -6.32 15.44
CA PRO A 99 -9.29 -5.59 15.71
C PRO A 99 -9.64 -4.41 16.63
N GLN A 100 -8.96 -4.32 17.77
CA GLN A 100 -9.02 -3.10 18.58
C GLN A 100 -8.56 -1.94 17.68
N LYS A 101 -9.27 -0.81 17.74
CA LYS A 101 -8.77 0.43 17.15
C LYS A 101 -7.43 0.70 17.81
N LYS A 102 -6.32 0.42 17.11
CA LYS A 102 -4.99 0.78 17.59
C LYS A 102 -5.05 2.27 17.91
N THR A 103 -4.64 2.65 19.12
CA THR A 103 -4.28 4.03 19.41
C THR A 103 -3.41 4.52 18.26
N GLU A 104 -3.77 5.63 17.63
CA GLU A 104 -3.12 6.14 16.43
C GLU A 104 -1.65 6.50 16.73
N THR A 105 -0.78 5.52 16.84
CA THR A 105 0.66 5.73 16.89
C THR A 105 1.10 6.06 15.48
N ALA A 106 1.90 7.11 15.33
CA ALA A 106 2.53 7.41 14.05
C ALA A 106 3.20 6.13 13.52
N PRO A 107 2.98 5.75 12.26
CA PRO A 107 3.60 4.57 11.69
C PRO A 107 5.13 4.65 11.79
N LYS A 108 5.78 3.48 11.84
CA LYS A 108 7.24 3.38 11.83
C LYS A 108 7.79 4.09 10.58
N SER A 109 8.48 5.19 10.80
CA SER A 109 9.27 5.95 9.83
C SER A 109 10.74 5.68 10.13
N LEU A 110 11.61 5.91 9.16
CA LEU A 110 13.05 5.89 9.40
C LEU A 110 13.41 7.07 10.29
N GLU A 111 14.24 6.80 11.30
CA GLU A 111 14.91 7.87 12.04
C GLU A 111 16.03 8.48 11.21
N ASP A 112 16.54 9.65 11.62
CA ASP A 112 17.57 10.37 10.87
C ASP A 112 18.85 9.54 10.65
N LEU A 113 19.23 8.72 11.64
CA LEU A 113 20.37 7.82 11.54
C LEU A 113 20.12 6.67 10.55
N ASP A 114 18.93 6.07 10.57
CA ASP A 114 18.57 4.98 9.66
C ASP A 114 18.46 5.48 8.22
N ARG A 115 17.94 6.70 8.02
CA ARG A 115 17.93 7.35 6.72
C ARG A 115 19.35 7.57 6.18
N LYS A 116 20.27 8.08 7.01
CA LYS A 116 21.68 8.25 6.63
C LYS A 116 22.35 6.90 6.31
N ARG A 117 22.06 5.86 7.09
CA ARG A 117 22.57 4.50 6.83
C ARG A 117 22.05 3.96 5.49
N LEU A 118 20.76 4.10 5.22
CA LEU A 118 20.16 3.70 3.94
C LEU A 118 20.87 4.35 2.74
N PHE A 119 21.10 5.67 2.79
CA PHE A 119 21.80 6.37 1.71
C PHE A 119 23.27 5.93 1.58
N ARG A 120 23.97 5.75 2.70
CA ARG A 120 25.35 5.24 2.68
C ARG A 120 25.44 3.83 2.06
N ASP A 121 24.52 2.95 2.42
CA ASP A 121 24.56 1.55 1.98
C ASP A 121 24.15 1.41 0.51
N ILE A 122 23.16 2.18 0.03
CA ILE A 122 22.75 2.18 -1.39
C ILE A 122 23.85 2.78 -2.28
N GLU A 123 24.52 3.85 -1.82
CA GLU A 123 25.65 4.47 -2.53
C GLU A 123 26.85 3.51 -2.58
N LYS A 124 27.15 2.84 -1.47
CA LYS A 124 28.21 1.82 -1.42
C LYS A 124 27.93 0.65 -2.36
N ALA A 125 26.67 0.25 -2.53
CA ALA A 125 26.29 -0.79 -3.48
C ALA A 125 26.46 -0.35 -4.95
N GLY A 126 26.47 0.96 -5.23
CA GLY A 126 26.80 1.54 -6.53
C GLY A 126 25.79 1.27 -7.64
N ASN A 127 24.60 0.72 -7.33
CA ASN A 127 23.58 0.45 -8.33
C ASN A 127 22.76 1.72 -8.64
N ILE A 128 23.03 2.32 -9.81
CA ILE A 128 22.43 3.59 -10.25
C ILE A 128 20.89 3.54 -10.27
N ARG A 129 20.31 2.44 -10.75
CA ARG A 129 18.84 2.25 -10.76
C ARG A 129 18.30 2.22 -9.34
N ASP A 130 18.91 1.42 -8.48
CA ASP A 130 18.40 1.21 -7.12
C ASP A 130 18.51 2.50 -6.29
N MET A 131 19.57 3.30 -6.49
CA MET A 131 19.70 4.66 -5.95
C MET A 131 18.53 5.54 -6.40
N ALA A 132 18.28 5.64 -7.71
CA ALA A 132 17.19 6.43 -8.25
C ALA A 132 15.81 6.02 -7.69
N ILE A 133 15.55 4.72 -7.53
CA ILE A 133 14.31 4.20 -6.93
C ILE A 133 14.16 4.69 -5.47
N VAL A 134 15.21 4.57 -4.66
CA VAL A 134 15.19 4.98 -3.25
C VAL A 134 14.94 6.48 -3.11
N TYR A 135 15.66 7.29 -3.89
CA TYR A 135 15.48 8.75 -3.87
C TYR A 135 14.07 9.15 -4.30
N VAL A 136 13.52 8.57 -5.38
CA VAL A 136 12.14 8.84 -5.79
C VAL A 136 11.17 8.48 -4.66
N LEU A 137 11.24 7.28 -4.08
CA LEU A 137 10.31 6.88 -3.01
C LEU A 137 10.37 7.80 -1.79
N LEU A 138 11.58 8.17 -1.36
CA LEU A 138 11.77 8.92 -0.13
C LEU A 138 11.54 10.42 -0.29
N HIS A 139 11.82 11.01 -1.45
CA HIS A 139 11.70 12.46 -1.68
C HIS A 139 10.39 12.87 -2.37
N THR A 140 9.61 11.92 -2.89
CA THR A 140 8.29 12.20 -3.50
C THR A 140 7.13 11.56 -2.75
N GLY A 141 7.40 10.56 -1.89
CA GLY A 141 6.37 9.86 -1.12
C GLY A 141 5.41 9.01 -1.96
N VAL A 142 5.67 8.78 -3.24
CA VAL A 142 4.81 7.95 -4.10
C VAL A 142 4.67 6.52 -3.58
N ARG A 143 3.53 5.89 -3.85
CA ARG A 143 3.32 4.46 -3.54
C ARG A 143 4.21 3.62 -4.44
N VAL A 144 4.60 2.44 -3.97
CA VAL A 144 5.40 1.50 -4.79
C VAL A 144 4.71 1.14 -6.10
N SER A 145 3.38 0.99 -6.10
CA SER A 145 2.61 0.72 -7.32
C SER A 145 2.63 1.91 -8.29
N GLU A 146 2.62 3.13 -7.77
CA GLU A 146 2.72 4.36 -8.58
C GLU A 146 4.13 4.45 -9.18
N LEU A 147 5.18 4.22 -8.39
CA LEU A 147 6.57 4.18 -8.88
C LEU A 147 6.76 3.15 -10.00
N CYS A 148 6.24 1.93 -9.81
CA CYS A 148 6.32 0.88 -10.81
C CYS A 148 5.57 1.23 -12.10
N ALA A 149 4.53 2.07 -12.02
CA ALA A 149 3.70 2.48 -13.15
C ALA A 149 4.24 3.70 -13.91
N LEU A 150 5.27 4.38 -13.40
CA LEU A 150 5.84 5.57 -14.04
C LEU A 150 6.41 5.25 -15.43
N ASP A 151 6.19 6.18 -16.35
CA ASP A 151 6.85 6.24 -17.65
C ASP A 151 7.90 7.35 -17.69
N ARG A 152 8.82 7.29 -18.65
CA ARG A 152 9.79 8.37 -18.93
C ARG A 152 9.08 9.69 -19.25
N SER A 153 7.89 9.65 -19.84
CA SER A 153 7.08 10.83 -20.13
C SER A 153 6.48 11.48 -18.88
N ASP A 154 6.38 10.74 -17.77
CA ASP A 154 5.82 11.25 -16.51
C ASP A 154 6.80 12.12 -15.73
N ILE A 155 8.08 12.13 -16.12
CA ILE A 155 9.13 12.89 -15.45
C ILE A 155 9.73 13.96 -16.37
N GLN A 156 9.79 15.18 -15.86
CA GLN A 156 10.47 16.29 -16.55
C GLN A 156 11.58 16.81 -15.65
N ILE A 157 12.81 16.77 -16.16
CA ILE A 157 14.01 17.24 -15.46
C ILE A 157 14.60 18.40 -16.27
N LYS A 158 14.72 19.56 -15.62
CA LYS A 158 15.47 20.72 -16.07
C LYS A 158 16.58 21.01 -15.05
N GLU A 159 17.53 21.85 -15.41
CA GLU A 159 18.69 22.17 -14.56
C GLU A 159 18.29 22.61 -13.14
N ARG A 160 17.31 23.51 -13.03
CA ARG A 160 16.87 24.11 -11.75
C ARG A 160 15.48 23.69 -11.28
N SER A 161 14.75 22.91 -12.08
CA SER A 161 13.38 22.50 -11.76
C SER A 161 13.06 21.13 -12.34
N GLY A 162 12.09 20.45 -11.74
CA GLY A 162 11.60 19.20 -12.29
C GLY A 162 10.31 18.80 -11.60
N HIS A 163 9.50 18.01 -12.29
CA HIS A 163 8.27 17.49 -11.73
C HIS A 163 8.04 16.05 -12.17
N LEU A 164 7.34 15.32 -11.31
CA LEU A 164 6.87 13.98 -11.51
C LEU A 164 5.34 14.00 -11.53
N THR A 165 4.76 13.55 -12.63
CA THR A 165 3.31 13.40 -12.79
C THR A 165 2.91 11.99 -12.38
N VAL A 166 2.09 11.89 -11.32
CA VAL A 166 1.58 10.59 -10.83
C VAL A 166 0.16 10.39 -11.32
N ARG A 167 -0.01 9.46 -12.26
CA ARG A 167 -1.31 9.06 -12.81
C ARG A 167 -2.02 8.10 -11.86
N THR A 168 -3.33 8.27 -11.70
CA THR A 168 -4.17 7.39 -10.85
C THR A 168 -5.04 6.48 -11.72
N SER A 169 -5.04 5.17 -11.46
CA SER A 169 -5.59 4.13 -12.35
C SER A 169 -7.12 4.08 -12.53
N LYS A 170 -7.90 4.95 -11.86
CA LYS A 170 -9.38 4.95 -11.93
C LYS A 170 -9.97 6.36 -11.70
N GLY A 171 -9.85 7.24 -12.70
CA GLY A 171 -10.55 8.55 -12.71
C GLY A 171 -10.15 9.53 -11.59
N GLY A 172 -9.05 9.25 -10.88
CA GLY A 172 -8.53 10.12 -9.84
C GLY A 172 -7.76 11.30 -10.44
N ARG A 173 -7.74 12.44 -9.75
CA ARG A 173 -6.92 13.59 -10.15
C ARG A 173 -5.46 13.19 -10.21
N GLU A 174 -4.82 13.53 -11.33
CA GLU A 174 -3.36 13.48 -11.42
C GLU A 174 -2.78 14.45 -10.40
N ARG A 175 -1.62 14.10 -9.84
CA ARG A 175 -0.87 15.01 -8.97
C ARG A 175 0.53 15.20 -9.51
N SER A 176 0.99 16.44 -9.49
CA SER A 176 2.33 16.83 -9.88
C SER A 176 3.17 17.06 -8.62
N ILE A 177 4.33 16.43 -8.55
CA ILE A 177 5.24 16.50 -7.40
C ILE A 177 6.55 17.12 -7.87
N ALA A 178 6.94 18.23 -7.24
CA ALA A 178 8.23 18.87 -7.54
C ALA A 178 9.39 17.96 -7.11
N LEU A 179 10.43 17.89 -7.96
CA LEU A 179 11.59 17.05 -7.73
C LEU A 179 12.69 17.82 -7.00
N SER A 180 13.19 17.26 -5.89
CA SER A 180 14.43 17.72 -5.25
C SER A 180 15.64 17.58 -6.19
N GLY A 181 16.72 18.32 -5.90
CA GLY A 181 17.98 18.23 -6.66
C GLY A 181 18.53 16.80 -6.74
N ASP A 182 18.50 16.07 -5.63
CA ASP A 182 19.00 14.69 -5.58
C ASP A 182 18.19 13.75 -6.47
N VAL A 183 16.85 13.87 -6.49
CA VAL A 183 16.02 13.05 -7.38
C VAL A 183 16.33 13.36 -8.84
N ARG A 184 16.48 14.65 -9.19
CA ARG A 184 16.85 15.03 -10.56
C ARG A 184 18.20 14.43 -10.96
N TYR A 185 19.19 14.50 -10.08
CA TYR A 185 20.52 13.94 -10.31
C TYR A 185 20.48 12.41 -10.49
N HIS A 186 19.93 11.68 -9.53
CA HIS A 186 19.95 10.21 -9.56
C HIS A 186 19.07 9.63 -10.67
N VAL A 187 17.89 10.21 -10.92
CA VAL A 187 17.05 9.76 -12.04
C VAL A 187 17.67 10.16 -13.38
N GLY A 188 18.29 11.34 -13.49
CA GLY A 188 19.02 11.76 -14.69
C GLY A 188 20.14 10.77 -15.05
N ASN A 189 21.02 10.46 -14.10
CA ASN A 189 22.09 9.48 -14.28
C ASN A 189 21.55 8.10 -14.68
N TYR A 190 20.42 7.68 -14.09
CA TYR A 190 19.79 6.43 -14.47
C TYR A 190 19.24 6.47 -15.90
N MET A 191 18.64 7.57 -16.33
CA MET A 191 18.13 7.73 -17.69
C MET A 191 19.25 7.77 -18.74
N GLU A 192 20.40 8.36 -18.43
CA GLU A 192 21.56 8.44 -19.32
C GLU A 192 22.17 7.07 -19.66
N ILE A 193 22.14 6.13 -18.71
CA ILE A 193 22.68 4.77 -18.94
C ILE A 193 21.67 3.82 -19.62
N ARG A 194 20.46 4.30 -19.92
CA ARG A 194 19.42 3.49 -20.57
C ARG A 194 19.47 3.62 -22.07
N ASN A 195 19.74 2.50 -22.73
CA ASN A 195 19.91 2.41 -24.19
C ASN A 195 18.73 1.70 -24.87
N ASP A 196 17.58 1.66 -24.21
CA ASP A 196 16.38 0.99 -24.69
C ASP A 196 15.24 2.00 -24.91
N GLU A 197 14.24 1.60 -25.70
CA GLU A 197 13.06 2.41 -26.05
C GLU A 197 11.84 2.11 -25.17
N ASP A 198 11.99 1.34 -24.07
CA ASP A 198 10.86 1.00 -23.22
C ASP A 198 10.35 2.25 -22.48
N PRO A 199 9.03 2.53 -22.55
CA PRO A 199 8.44 3.71 -21.95
C PRO A 199 8.52 3.72 -20.42
N ALA A 200 8.61 2.55 -19.77
CA ALA A 200 8.67 2.47 -18.31
C ALA A 200 9.88 3.23 -17.78
N LEU A 201 9.71 4.01 -16.71
CA LEU A 201 10.80 4.74 -16.09
C LEU A 201 11.83 3.78 -15.46
N PHE A 202 11.37 2.75 -14.72
CA PHE A 202 12.23 1.81 -14.01
C PHE A 202 12.10 0.36 -14.53
N MET A 203 13.24 -0.24 -14.85
CA MET A 203 13.33 -1.62 -15.36
C MET A 203 13.88 -2.60 -14.34
N SER A 204 13.39 -3.84 -14.39
CA SER A 204 13.96 -4.99 -13.71
C SER A 204 15.26 -5.45 -14.39
N ASN A 205 15.99 -6.35 -13.72
CA ASN A 205 17.17 -7.01 -14.31
C ASN A 205 16.81 -7.87 -15.54
N GLU A 206 15.54 -8.24 -15.71
CA GLU A 206 15.03 -9.00 -16.85
C GLU A 206 14.58 -8.10 -18.01
N LYS A 207 14.93 -6.80 -17.99
CA LYS A 207 14.54 -5.80 -19.00
C LYS A 207 13.03 -5.69 -19.21
N LYS A 208 12.26 -5.81 -18.12
CA LYS A 208 10.81 -5.52 -18.09
C LYS A 208 10.54 -4.42 -17.08
N ARG A 209 9.38 -3.77 -17.15
CA ARG A 209 8.92 -2.86 -16.09
C ARG A 209 9.08 -3.50 -14.71
N ILE A 210 9.67 -2.75 -13.77
CA ILE A 210 9.92 -3.26 -12.42
C ILE A 210 8.61 -3.56 -11.67
N SER A 211 8.56 -4.70 -10.98
CA SER A 211 7.39 -5.07 -10.17
C SER A 211 7.50 -4.52 -8.74
N ALA A 212 6.35 -4.33 -8.08
CA ALA A 212 6.31 -3.90 -6.69
C ALA A 212 7.04 -4.88 -5.76
N ARG A 213 6.99 -6.18 -6.08
CA ARG A 213 7.71 -7.23 -5.33
C ARG A 213 9.23 -7.09 -5.48
N ALA A 214 9.72 -6.74 -6.67
CA ALA A 214 11.14 -6.49 -6.88
C ALA A 214 11.62 -5.28 -6.06
N VAL A 215 10.86 -4.20 -6.03
CA VAL A 215 11.17 -3.01 -5.21
C VAL A 215 11.13 -3.34 -3.71
N GLN A 216 10.15 -4.12 -3.26
CA GLN A 216 10.09 -4.58 -1.86
C GLN A 216 11.29 -5.45 -1.49
N HIS A 217 11.70 -6.37 -2.37
CA HIS A 217 12.87 -7.20 -2.17
C HIS A 217 14.16 -6.37 -2.14
N LEU A 218 14.30 -5.39 -3.03
CA LEU A 218 15.39 -4.42 -3.04
C LEU A 218 15.52 -3.72 -1.67
N LEU A 219 14.43 -3.10 -1.20
CA LEU A 219 14.44 -2.36 0.07
C LEU A 219 14.62 -3.26 1.30
N GLY A 220 14.17 -4.51 1.21
CA GLY A 220 14.35 -5.51 2.27
C GLY A 220 15.83 -5.79 2.57
N LYS A 221 16.73 -5.68 1.57
CA LYS A 221 18.18 -5.80 1.77
C LYS A 221 18.75 -4.72 2.69
N TYR A 222 18.07 -3.59 2.80
CA TYR A 222 18.45 -2.45 3.62
C TYR A 222 17.56 -2.31 4.87
N GLY A 223 16.82 -3.37 5.24
CA GLY A 223 15.99 -3.37 6.44
C GLY A 223 14.79 -2.42 6.40
N THR A 224 14.33 -2.02 5.20
CA THR A 224 13.21 -1.09 5.03
C THR A 224 12.19 -1.59 4.02
N HIS A 225 11.10 -0.85 3.84
CA HIS A 225 10.04 -1.17 2.89
C HIS A 225 9.39 0.13 2.34
N PRO A 226 8.70 0.09 1.19
CA PRO A 226 8.21 1.32 0.54
C PRO A 226 7.33 2.18 1.44
N HIS A 227 6.47 1.55 2.25
CA HIS A 227 5.59 2.29 3.17
C HIS A 227 6.38 3.07 4.25
N ALA A 228 7.51 2.55 4.73
CA ALA A 228 8.37 3.23 5.71
C ALA A 228 9.03 4.46 5.08
N LEU A 229 9.50 4.38 3.83
CA LEU A 229 10.03 5.54 3.10
C LEU A 229 8.97 6.63 2.95
N ARG A 230 7.75 6.24 2.55
CA ARG A 230 6.62 7.17 2.47
C ARG A 230 6.24 7.78 3.82
N HIS A 231 6.25 6.99 4.91
CA HIS A 231 6.05 7.52 6.26
C HIS A 231 7.11 8.54 6.64
N THR A 232 8.36 8.28 6.25
CA THR A 232 9.50 9.18 6.49
C THR A 232 9.34 10.49 5.74
N PHE A 233 8.92 10.43 4.46
CA PHE A 233 8.57 11.61 3.66
C PHE A 233 7.49 12.45 4.34
N VAL A 234 6.35 11.84 4.66
CA VAL A 234 5.21 12.53 5.29
C VAL A 234 5.60 13.13 6.64
N ARG A 235 6.30 12.35 7.49
CA ARG A 235 6.76 12.83 8.79
C ARG A 235 7.73 13.99 8.67
N SER A 236 8.64 13.95 7.69
CA SER A 236 9.61 15.04 7.47
C SER A 236 8.89 16.34 7.14
N LEU A 237 7.95 16.31 6.17
CA LEU A 237 7.19 17.50 5.81
C LEU A 237 6.34 18.06 6.96
N VAL A 238 5.69 17.19 7.74
CA VAL A 238 4.93 17.62 8.93
C VAL A 238 5.85 18.22 9.99
N LYS A 239 7.02 17.61 10.24
CA LYS A 239 8.01 18.12 11.20
C LYS A 239 8.57 19.47 10.77
N ASP A 240 8.73 19.70 9.47
CA ASP A 240 9.16 20.98 8.90
C ASP A 240 8.06 22.05 8.90
N GLY A 241 6.88 21.74 9.47
CA GLY A 241 5.77 22.70 9.66
C GLY A 241 4.90 22.89 8.43
N ASN A 242 4.96 22.00 7.43
CA ASN A 242 4.10 22.08 6.26
C ASN A 242 2.64 21.80 6.62
N ASP A 243 1.73 22.52 5.94
CA ASP A 243 0.29 22.32 6.10
C ASP A 243 -0.14 20.88 5.79
N LEU A 244 -1.03 20.33 6.63
CA LEU A 244 -1.45 18.93 6.53
C LEU A 244 -2.21 18.62 5.23
N SER A 245 -2.91 19.59 4.64
CA SER A 245 -3.56 19.41 3.33
C SER A 245 -2.50 19.25 2.25
N THR A 246 -1.48 20.11 2.26
CA THR A 246 -0.37 20.04 1.28
C THR A 246 0.36 18.70 1.39
N VAL A 247 0.66 18.25 2.61
CA VAL A 247 1.31 16.94 2.82
C VAL A 247 0.40 15.78 2.40
N ALA A 248 -0.91 15.86 2.66
CA ALA A 248 -1.88 14.87 2.22
C ALA A 248 -1.96 14.79 0.70
N ASP A 249 -1.96 15.93 0.00
CA ASP A 249 -2.01 16.02 -1.45
C ASP A 249 -0.75 15.44 -2.09
N LEU A 250 0.45 15.82 -1.61
CA LEU A 250 1.73 15.27 -2.09
C LEU A 250 1.81 13.76 -1.92
N ALA A 251 1.41 13.26 -0.74
CA ALA A 251 1.32 11.83 -0.51
C ALA A 251 0.20 11.20 -1.37
N GLY A 252 -0.87 11.91 -1.68
CA GLY A 252 -2.09 11.34 -2.28
C GLY A 252 -2.89 10.53 -1.27
N HIS A 253 -3.09 11.05 -0.06
CA HIS A 253 -4.02 10.51 0.93
C HIS A 253 -5.44 11.00 0.62
N ALA A 254 -6.38 10.07 0.45
CA ALA A 254 -7.79 10.40 0.27
C ALA A 254 -8.47 10.88 1.56
N ASP A 255 -7.92 10.51 2.71
CA ASP A 255 -8.39 10.92 4.04
C ASP A 255 -7.25 11.64 4.78
N ILE A 256 -7.48 12.90 5.16
CA ILE A 256 -6.52 13.74 5.88
C ILE A 256 -6.12 13.14 7.24
N ASN A 257 -6.96 12.29 7.84
CA ASN A 257 -6.61 11.59 9.08
C ASN A 257 -5.38 10.68 8.91
N MET A 258 -5.12 10.19 7.70
CA MET A 258 -3.89 9.45 7.39
C MET A 258 -2.62 10.29 7.54
N THR A 259 -2.72 11.61 7.38
CA THR A 259 -1.64 12.59 7.61
C THR A 259 -1.67 13.14 9.04
N ARG A 260 -2.85 13.36 9.61
CA ARG A 260 -3.01 13.90 10.97
C ARG A 260 -2.27 13.06 12.02
N ARG A 261 -2.20 11.73 11.85
CA ARG A 261 -1.48 10.82 12.75
C ARG A 261 0.03 11.13 12.94
N TYR A 262 0.66 11.90 12.06
CA TYR A 262 2.06 12.34 12.23
C TYR A 262 2.18 13.69 12.92
N SER A 263 1.09 14.44 13.04
CA SER A 263 1.05 15.78 13.61
C SER A 263 0.59 15.76 15.07
N LYS A 264 0.99 14.74 15.85
CA LYS A 264 0.65 14.68 17.27
C LYS A 264 1.66 15.52 18.04
N PRO A 265 1.34 16.78 18.40
CA PRO A 265 2.28 17.63 19.10
C PRO A 265 2.34 17.17 20.55
N SER A 266 3.53 17.17 21.12
CA SER A 266 3.72 17.08 22.56
C SER A 266 3.05 18.26 23.26
N GLU A 267 2.73 18.12 24.55
CA GLU A 267 2.18 19.24 25.34
C GLU A 267 3.12 20.46 25.36
N ALA A 268 4.44 20.23 25.34
CA ALA A 268 5.45 21.28 25.22
C ALA A 268 5.35 22.04 23.89
N GLU A 269 5.15 21.35 22.76
CA GLU A 269 4.97 21.98 21.44
C GLU A 269 3.66 22.77 21.36
N LYS A 270 2.59 22.31 22.03
CA LYS A 270 1.33 23.06 22.12
C LYS A 270 1.50 24.36 22.92
N ALA A 271 2.19 24.31 24.06
CA ALA A 271 2.48 25.49 24.86
C ALA A 271 3.32 26.51 24.08
N ALA A 272 4.41 26.06 23.46
CA ALA A 272 5.27 26.93 22.64
C ALA A 272 4.53 27.55 21.44
N ALA A 273 3.56 26.85 20.85
CA ALA A 273 2.74 27.38 19.76
C ALA A 273 1.81 28.51 20.23
N ILE A 274 1.26 28.41 21.46
CA ILE A 274 0.44 29.48 22.06
C ILE A 274 1.33 30.70 22.32
N ASP A 275 2.48 30.50 22.96
CA ASP A 275 3.41 31.60 23.27
C ASP A 275 3.81 32.35 21.99
N LYS A 276 4.17 31.62 20.92
CA LYS A 276 4.54 32.21 19.63
C LYS A 276 3.40 32.96 18.94
N ALA A 277 2.14 32.56 19.12
CA ALA A 277 1.00 33.17 18.45
C ALA A 277 0.58 34.51 19.06
N PHE A 278 0.91 34.74 20.33
CA PHE A 278 0.51 35.92 21.09
C PHE A 278 1.69 36.72 21.67
N SER A 279 2.91 36.45 21.19
CA SER A 279 4.12 37.28 21.39
C SER A 279 4.29 38.26 20.24
#